data_AF-A0A973U5P2-F1
#
_entry.id   AF-A0A973U5P2-F1
#
_cell.length_a   1.000
_cell.length_b   1.000
_cell.length_c   1.000
_cell.angle_alpha   90.00
_cell.angle_beta   90.00
_cell.angle_gamma   90.00
#
_symmetry.space_group_name_H-M   'P 1'
#
loop_
_entity.id
_entity.type
_entity.pdbx_description
1 polymer ?
#
loop_
_entity_poly.entity_id
_entity_poly.type
_entity_poly.pdbx_seq_one_letter_code
_entity_poly.pdbx_strand_id
1 'polypeptide(L)'
;MPGTGQRLLSERSLDQGMKSGEARRRPARSVTVNLAESPLGWLFARGLITQRQFDAGERLRAEWERAQLSPRVTMAWDAAPVANGRGGAAGAPDPNGAQIDA
;
A
#
# COMPACT_ATOMS: atom_id res chain seq x y z
N MET A 1 -4.21 -0.33 35.75
CA MET A 1 -5.01 -0.34 34.51
C MET A 1 -4.20 -1.04 33.43
N PRO A 2 -4.61 -2.22 32.92
CA PRO A 2 -3.86 -2.87 31.86
C PRO A 2 -4.01 -2.04 30.58
N GLY A 3 -2.88 -1.54 30.08
CA GLY A 3 -2.84 -0.74 28.86
C GLY A 3 -3.37 -1.54 27.69
N THR A 4 -4.41 -1.02 27.04
CA THR A 4 -4.92 -1.53 25.76
C THR A 4 -3.93 -1.14 24.67
N GLY A 5 -2.73 -1.72 24.70
CA GLY A 5 -1.77 -1.60 23.62
C GLY A 5 -2.41 -2.19 22.37
N GLN A 6 -2.64 -1.37 21.35
CA GLN A 6 -3.21 -1.85 20.10
C GLN A 6 -2.28 -2.91 19.51
N ARG A 7 -2.83 -4.10 19.24
CA ARG A 7 -2.06 -5.25 18.76
C ARG A 7 -1.45 -4.89 17.40
N LEU A 8 -0.14 -5.12 17.26
CA LEU A 8 0.59 -4.89 16.00
C LEU A 8 0.12 -5.81 14.87
N LEU A 9 -0.51 -6.96 15.18
CA LEU A 9 -1.19 -7.79 14.20
C LEU A 9 -2.70 -7.53 14.29
N SER A 10 -3.30 -7.15 13.17
CA SER A 10 -4.74 -6.89 13.07
C SER A 10 -5.35 -7.66 11.89
N GLU A 11 -6.52 -8.25 12.10
CA GLU A 11 -7.28 -8.89 11.03
C GLU A 11 -8.02 -7.82 10.22
N ARG A 12 -7.81 -7.79 8.89
CA ARG A 12 -8.52 -6.87 7.96
C ARG A 12 -9.24 -7.66 6.88
N SER A 13 -10.49 -7.28 6.59
CA SER A 13 -11.23 -7.82 5.45
C SER A 13 -10.80 -7.13 4.16
N LEU A 14 -10.52 -7.92 3.13
CA LEU A 14 -10.11 -7.45 1.80
C LEU A 14 -11.27 -6.79 1.03
N ASP A 15 -12.52 -7.14 1.36
CA ASP A 15 -13.70 -6.69 0.62
C ASP A 15 -14.22 -5.29 1.05
N GLN A 16 -13.53 -4.60 1.96
CA GLN A 16 -13.98 -3.33 2.58
C GLN A 16 -14.15 -2.16 1.58
N GLY A 17 -13.62 -2.27 0.36
CA GLY A 17 -13.72 -1.25 -0.70
C GLY A 17 -14.68 -1.58 -1.85
N MET A 18 -15.12 -2.83 -1.98
CA MET A 18 -16.02 -3.22 -3.07
C MET A 18 -17.47 -3.15 -2.58
N LYS A 19 -18.24 -2.17 -3.07
CA LYS A 19 -19.70 -2.21 -2.94
C LYS A 19 -20.20 -3.39 -3.77
N SER A 20 -20.26 -4.57 -3.16
CA SER A 20 -20.77 -5.76 -3.81
C SER A 20 -22.27 -5.57 -4.05
N GLY A 21 -22.60 -5.19 -5.29
CA GLY A 21 -23.94 -5.36 -5.83
C GLY A 21 -24.34 -6.82 -5.68
N GLU A 22 -25.56 -7.01 -5.22
CA GLU A 22 -26.35 -8.23 -5.03
C GLU A 22 -25.83 -9.50 -5.74
N ALA A 23 -24.75 -10.09 -5.23
CA ALA A 23 -24.24 -11.37 -5.67
C ALA A 23 -23.81 -12.17 -4.43
N ARG A 24 -24.63 -13.18 -4.10
CA ARG A 24 -24.42 -14.30 -3.15
C ARG A 24 -23.24 -14.08 -2.19
N ARG A 25 -23.54 -13.66 -0.95
CA ARG A 25 -22.58 -13.42 0.18
C ARG A 25 -21.48 -14.49 0.23
N ARG A 26 -20.37 -14.27 -0.49
CA ARG A 26 -19.13 -15.00 -0.25
C ARG A 26 -18.61 -14.54 1.12
N PRO A 27 -18.07 -15.44 1.95
CA PRO A 27 -17.45 -15.03 3.20
C PRO A 27 -16.35 -14.01 2.88
N ALA A 28 -16.39 -12.87 3.56
CA ALA A 28 -15.42 -11.82 3.32
C ALA A 28 -14.02 -12.37 3.61
N ARG A 29 -13.09 -12.21 2.66
CA ARG A 29 -11.73 -12.75 2.82
C ARG A 29 -10.98 -11.86 3.81
N SER A 30 -10.46 -12.42 4.90
CA SER A 30 -9.64 -11.70 5.87
C SER A 30 -8.16 -12.03 5.72
N VAL A 31 -7.31 -11.05 6.02
CA VAL A 31 -5.85 -11.21 6.09
C VAL A 31 -5.34 -10.59 7.38
N THR A 32 -4.36 -11.24 7.99
CA THR A 32 -3.63 -10.66 9.13
C THR A 32 -2.61 -9.66 8.59
N VAL A 33 -2.77 -8.39 8.95
CA VAL A 33 -1.83 -7.33 8.59
C VAL A 33 -0.98 -6.96 9.79
N ASN A 34 0.31 -6.74 9.53
CA ASN A 34 1.23 -6.22 10.50
C ASN A 34 1.22 -4.69 10.47
N LEU A 35 0.55 -4.08 11.44
CA LEU A 35 0.54 -2.62 11.63
C LEU A 35 1.93 -2.06 11.90
N ALA A 36 2.92 -2.86 12.31
CA ALA A 36 4.31 -2.40 12.40
C ALA A 36 4.95 -2.11 11.03
N GLU A 37 4.37 -2.61 9.94
CA GLU A 37 4.79 -2.27 8.58
C GLU A 37 4.29 -0.89 8.14
N SER A 38 3.35 -0.29 8.89
CA SER A 38 3.06 1.14 8.77
C SER A 38 4.13 1.95 9.49
N PRO A 39 4.77 2.93 8.83
CA PRO A 39 5.71 3.85 9.48
C PRO A 39 5.12 4.57 10.70
N LEU A 40 3.80 4.81 10.71
CA LEU A 40 3.08 5.46 11.81
C LEU A 40 2.46 4.49 12.81
N GLY A 41 2.41 3.19 12.50
CA GLY A 41 1.73 2.18 13.31
C GLY A 41 2.28 2.07 14.73
N TRP A 42 3.61 2.20 14.89
CA TRP A 42 4.24 2.20 16.21
C TRP A 42 3.86 3.43 17.07
N LEU A 43 3.78 4.61 16.44
CA LEU A 43 3.37 5.84 17.12
C LEU A 43 1.91 5.74 17.57
N PHE A 44 1.05 5.23 16.70
CA PHE A 44 -0.36 5.03 16.97
C PHE A 44 -0.59 3.98 18.07
N ALA A 45 0.11 2.85 18.03
CA ALA A 45 0.02 1.79 19.03
C ALA A 45 0.40 2.26 20.46
N ARG A 46 1.24 3.29 20.56
CA ARG A 46 1.65 3.93 21.82
C ARG A 46 0.82 5.14 22.21
N GLY A 47 -0.21 5.49 21.42
CA GLY A 47 -1.05 6.66 21.66
C GLY A 47 -0.33 7.99 21.49
N LEU A 48 0.78 8.02 20.74
CA LEU A 48 1.56 9.24 20.49
C LEU A 48 0.96 10.12 19.38
N ILE A 49 0.03 9.58 18.60
CA ILE A 49 -0.74 10.29 17.57
C ILE A 49 -2.21 9.90 17.65
N THR A 50 -3.08 10.83 17.27
CA THR A 50 -4.53 10.59 17.21
C THR A 50 -4.92 9.72 16.02
N GLN A 51 -6.09 9.08 16.08
CA GLN A 51 -6.67 8.33 14.96
C GLN A 51 -6.70 9.18 13.68
N ARG A 52 -7.15 10.45 13.78
CA ARG A 52 -7.25 11.35 12.62
C ARG A 52 -5.89 11.63 11.98
N GLN A 53 -4.84 11.77 12.78
CA GLN A 53 -3.47 11.98 12.26
C GLN A 53 -2.92 10.71 11.62
N PHE A 54 -3.17 9.55 12.22
CA PHE A 54 -2.81 8.26 11.65
C PHE A 54 -3.48 8.04 10.29
N ASP A 55 -4.80 8.24 10.19
CA ASP A 55 -5.56 8.06 8.95
C ASP A 55 -5.11 9.03 7.85
N ALA A 56 -4.84 10.29 8.20
CA ALA A 56 -4.34 11.29 7.25
C ALA A 56 -2.93 10.93 6.74
N GLY A 57 -2.05 10.49 7.65
CA GLY A 57 -0.68 10.10 7.31
C GLY A 57 -0.62 8.86 6.43
N GLU A 58 -1.41 7.82 6.74
CA GLU A 58 -1.45 6.61 5.92
C GLU A 58 -2.00 6.87 4.51
N ARG A 59 -3.00 7.75 4.37
CA ARG A 59 -3.50 8.16 3.05
C ARG A 59 -2.45 8.92 2.24
N LEU A 60 -1.75 9.87 2.88
CA LEU A 60 -0.68 10.62 2.23
C LEU A 60 0.44 9.70 1.75
N ARG A 61 0.86 8.75 2.59
CA ARG A 61 1.90 7.77 2.26
C ARG A 61 1.49 6.92 1.06
N ALA A 62 0.27 6.36 1.08
CA ALA A 62 -0.22 5.54 -0.02
C ALA A 62 -0.24 6.30 -1.35
N GLU A 63 -0.64 7.57 -1.34
CA GLU A 63 -0.65 8.40 -2.55
C GLU A 63 0.78 8.76 -3.00
N TRP A 64 1.68 9.07 -2.07
CA TRP A 64 3.09 9.37 -2.35
C TRP A 64 3.82 8.17 -2.97
N GLU A 65 3.57 6.96 -2.45
CA GLU A 65 4.11 5.71 -2.99
C GLU A 65 3.51 5.37 -4.36
N ARG A 66 2.19 5.53 -4.53
CA ARG A 66 1.55 5.34 -5.84
C ARG A 66 2.12 6.31 -6.88
N ALA A 67 2.38 7.55 -6.49
CA ALA A 67 2.98 8.57 -7.35
C ALA A 67 4.49 8.37 -7.61
N GLN A 68 5.12 7.36 -7.00
CA GLN A 68 6.55 7.05 -7.15
C GLN A 68 7.47 8.26 -6.84
N LEU A 69 7.08 9.12 -5.90
CA LEU A 69 7.83 10.34 -5.56
C LEU A 69 8.98 10.10 -4.57
N SER A 70 9.14 8.87 -4.08
CA SER A 70 10.20 8.50 -3.14
C SER A 70 11.60 8.66 -3.76
N PRO A 71 12.58 9.15 -2.97
CA PRO A 71 13.96 9.24 -3.45
C PRO A 71 14.50 7.89 -3.91
N ARG A 72 15.20 7.87 -5.05
CA ARG A 72 15.90 6.67 -5.56
C ARG A 72 17.20 6.49 -4.79
N VAL A 73 17.17 5.71 -3.72
CA VAL A 73 18.32 5.48 -2.81
C VAL A 73 19.14 4.24 -3.16
N THR A 74 18.71 3.43 -4.13
CA THR A 74 19.38 2.20 -4.58
C THR A 74 19.66 2.23 -6.07
N MET A 75 20.48 1.29 -6.56
CA MET A 75 20.74 1.12 -8.00
C MET A 75 19.45 0.93 -8.80
N ALA A 76 19.38 1.62 -9.95
CA ALA A 76 18.28 1.57 -10.90
C ALA A 76 18.47 0.39 -11.88
N TRP A 77 17.72 -0.70 -11.68
CA TRP A 77 17.77 -1.89 -12.53
C TRP A 77 16.75 -1.88 -13.68
N ASP A 78 15.90 -0.85 -13.73
CA ASP A 78 14.89 -0.57 -14.77
C ASP A 78 15.49 0.05 -16.04
N ALA A 79 16.73 0.55 -15.97
CA ALA A 79 17.45 1.04 -17.14
C ALA A 79 17.84 -0.12 -18.06
N ALA A 80 16.91 -0.54 -18.93
CA ALA A 80 17.26 -1.34 -20.08
C ALA A 80 18.32 -0.59 -20.92
N PRO A 81 19.38 -1.25 -21.41
CA PRO A 81 20.33 -0.60 -22.30
C PRO A 81 19.60 0.03 -23.48
N VAL A 82 19.97 1.26 -23.85
CA VAL A 82 19.45 1.91 -25.06
C VAL A 82 19.86 1.06 -26.26
N ALA A 83 18.93 0.25 -26.77
CA ALA A 83 19.19 -0.58 -27.93
C ALA A 83 19.23 0.31 -29.18
N ASN A 84 20.43 0.61 -29.67
CA ASN A 84 20.66 1.31 -30.94
C ASN A 84 20.38 0.39 -32.16
N GLY A 85 19.32 -0.41 -32.11
CA GLY A 85 19.01 -1.46 -33.08
C GLY A 85 17.52 -1.64 -33.33
N ARG A 86 17.20 -2.15 -34.51
CA ARG A 86 15.84 -2.33 -35.07
C ARG A 86 15.10 -3.48 -34.35
N GLY A 87 14.84 -3.33 -33.06
CA GLY A 87 14.26 -4.34 -32.18
C GLY A 87 14.30 -3.97 -30.69
N GLY A 88 14.24 -2.69 -30.35
CA GLY A 88 14.26 -2.21 -28.96
C GLY A 88 13.05 -2.69 -28.16
N ALA A 89 13.29 -3.01 -26.89
CA ALA A 89 12.32 -3.61 -25.96
C ALA A 89 10.96 -2.90 -25.97
N ALA A 90 9.88 -3.68 -25.91
CA ALA A 90 8.53 -3.16 -25.74
C ALA A 90 8.51 -2.15 -24.58
N GLY A 91 7.85 -1.01 -24.79
CA GLY A 91 7.80 0.10 -23.83
C GLY A 91 7.48 -0.42 -22.42
N ALA A 92 8.26 0.04 -21.44
CA ALA A 92 8.12 -0.39 -20.07
C ALA A 92 6.66 -0.21 -19.60
N PRO A 93 6.08 -1.18 -18.88
CA PRO A 93 4.73 -1.04 -18.33
C PRO A 93 4.64 0.23 -17.47
N ASP A 94 3.48 0.87 -17.46
CA ASP A 94 3.25 2.08 -16.67
C ASP A 94 3.50 1.79 -15.18
N PRO A 95 4.52 2.41 -14.56
CA PRO A 95 4.88 2.16 -13.16
C PRO A 95 3.79 2.58 -12.17
N ASN A 96 2.81 3.38 -12.60
CA ASN A 96 1.73 3.86 -11.75
C ASN A 96 0.61 2.84 -11.56
N GLY A 97 0.72 1.64 -12.14
CA GLY A 97 -0.27 0.57 -11.94
C GLY A 97 -1.65 0.86 -12.51
N ALA A 98 -1.80 1.90 -13.35
CA ALA A 98 -3.06 2.28 -14.00
C ALA A 98 -3.64 1.16 -14.88
N GLN A 99 -2.81 0.17 -15.23
CA GLN A 99 -3.21 -1.02 -15.99
C GLN A 99 -3.77 -2.15 -15.11
N ILE A 100 -3.66 -2.06 -13.78
CA ILE A 100 -4.00 -3.14 -12.83
C ILE A 100 -5.37 -2.90 -12.17
N ASP A 101 -5.91 -1.67 -12.24
CA ASP A 101 -7.21 -1.30 -11.67
C ASP A 101 -8.33 -1.53 -12.71
N ALA A 102 -8.81 -2.78 -12.83
CA ALA A 102 -9.90 -3.21 -13.72
C ALA A 102 -11.02 -3.92 -12.95
#